data_AF-A0A937XX24-F1
#
_entry.id   AF-A0A937XX24-F1
#
_cell.length_a   1.000
_cell.length_b   1.000
_cell.length_c   1.000
_cell.angle_alpha   90.00
_cell.angle_beta   90.00
_cell.angle_gamma   90.00
#
_symmetry.space_group_name_H-M   'P 1'
#
loop_
_entity.id
_entity.type
_entity.pdbx_description
1 polymer ?
#
loop_
_entity_poly.entity_id
_entity_poly.type
_entity_poly.pdbx_seq_one_letter_code
_entity_poly.pdbx_strand_id
1 'polypeptide(L)' 'MTLKCEVKSPPDGIAEALVASIREITKLRGEVQLLAPGGLPNDGKVIEDLRKYG' A
#
# COMPACT_ATOMS: atom_id res chain seq x y z
N MET A 1 -9.18 -8.97 3.15
CA MET A 1 -7.85 -8.53 2.67
C MET A 1 -7.55 -7.21 3.36
N THR A 2 -6.33 -7.00 3.83
CA THR A 2 -5.91 -5.75 4.47
C THR A 2 -4.71 -5.19 3.73
N LEU A 3 -4.83 -3.97 3.20
CA LEU A 3 -3.71 -3.20 2.69
C LEU A 3 -3.04 -2.52 3.88
N LYS A 4 -1.80 -2.93 4.19
CA LYS A 4 -0.95 -2.21 5.14
C LYS A 4 0.00 -1.33 4.36
N CYS A 5 0.06 -0.04 4.68
CA CYS A 5 1.00 0.88 4.04
C CYS A 5 1.60 1.85 5.04
N GLU A 6 2.88 2.16 4.85
CA GLU A 6 3.57 3.17 5.64
C GLU A 6 3.31 4.56 5.06
N VAL A 7 2.95 5.52 5.92
CA VAL A 7 2.69 6.90 5.53
C VAL A 7 3.26 7.83 6.57
N LYS A 8 4.15 8.74 6.16
CA LYS A 8 4.82 9.70 7.08
C LYS A 8 3.86 10.74 7.66
N SER A 9 2.92 11.23 6.85
CA SER A 9 1.93 12.24 7.24
C SER A 9 0.63 11.95 6.48
N PRO A 10 -0.28 11.13 7.04
CA PRO A 10 -1.50 10.76 6.34
C PRO A 10 -2.43 11.97 6.21
N PRO A 11 -2.85 12.35 4.99
CA PRO A 11 -3.90 13.33 4.80
C PRO A 11 -5.21 12.85 5.42
N ASP A 12 -6.06 13.78 5.85
CA ASP A 12 -7.40 13.45 6.33
C ASP A 12 -8.19 12.70 5.25
N GLY A 13 -8.86 11.61 5.64
CA GLY A 13 -9.70 10.81 4.74
C GLY A 13 -8.96 9.86 3.80
N ILE A 14 -7.61 9.76 3.87
CA ILE A 14 -6.85 8.92 2.93
C ILE A 14 -7.17 7.42 3.07
N ALA A 15 -7.49 6.94 4.28
CA ALA A 15 -7.81 5.54 4.52
C ALA A 15 -9.14 5.16 3.82
N GLU A 16 -10.15 6.02 3.93
CA GLU A 16 -11.46 5.87 3.32
C GLU A 16 -11.36 5.91 1.79
N ALA A 17 -10.57 6.84 1.26
CA ALA A 17 -10.29 6.93 -0.17
C ALA A 17 -9.64 5.64 -0.70
N LEU A 18 -8.64 5.10 0.01
CA LEU A 18 -7.98 3.84 -0.35
C LEU A 18 -8.95 2.64 -0.30
N VAL A 19 -9.79 2.54 0.74
CA VAL A 19 -10.82 1.49 0.84
C VAL A 19 -11.80 1.58 -0.35
N ALA A 20 -12.23 2.80 -0.70
CA ALA A 20 -13.10 3.02 -1.85
C ALA A 20 -12.45 2.57 -3.16
N SER A 21 -11.18 2.95 -3.40
CA SER A 21 -10.43 2.55 -4.59
C SER A 21 -10.20 1.04 -4.69
N ILE A 22 -9.86 0.37 -3.57
CA ILE A 22 -9.74 -1.10 -3.54
C ILE A 22 -11.04 -1.72 -4.01
N ARG A 23 -12.17 -1.30 -3.46
CA ARG A 23 -13.49 -1.81 -3.84
C ARG A 23 -13.84 -1.50 -5.29
N GLU A 24 -13.55 -0.30 -5.76
CA GLU A 24 -13.89 0.14 -7.11
C GLU A 24 -13.13 -0.65 -8.18
N ILE A 25 -11.80 -0.78 -8.01
CA ILE A 25 -10.92 -1.37 -9.03
C ILE A 25 -10.95 -2.90 -8.95
N THR A 26 -10.83 -3.45 -7.75
CA THR A 26 -10.68 -4.90 -7.57
C THR A 26 -12.01 -5.62 -7.39
N LYS A 27 -13.11 -4.89 -7.12
CA LYS A 27 -14.43 -5.43 -6.75
C LYS A 27 -14.44 -6.27 -5.47
N LEU A 28 -13.38 -6.20 -4.66
CA LEU A 28 -13.26 -6.88 -3.38
C LEU A 28 -13.52 -5.93 -2.21
N ARG A 29 -13.94 -6.50 -1.07
CA ARG A 29 -13.92 -5.78 0.21
C ARG A 29 -12.51 -5.87 0.79
N GLY A 30 -11.95 -4.74 1.19
CA GLY A 30 -10.66 -4.65 1.83
C GLY A 30 -10.64 -3.60 2.92
N GLU A 31 -9.69 -3.74 3.83
CA GLU A 31 -9.41 -2.80 4.92
C GLU A 31 -8.06 -2.13 4.67
N VAL A 32 -7.86 -0.94 5.26
CA VAL A 32 -6.60 -0.19 5.14
C VAL A 32 -6.05 0.06 6.54
N GLN A 33 -4.77 -0.27 6.74
CA GLN A 33 -4.03 0.02 7.96
C GLN A 33 -2.85 0.91 7.63
N LEU A 34 -2.87 2.15 8.13
CA LEU A 34 -1.77 3.09 7.98
C LEU A 34 -0.78 2.88 9.13
N LEU A 35 0.50 2.80 8.78
CA LEU A 35 1.61 2.62 9.72
C LEU A 35 2.57 3.79 9.60
N ALA A 36 3.32 4.07 10.66
CA ALA A 36 4.45 4.99 10.56
C ALA A 36 5.58 4.37 9.71
N PRO A 37 6.45 5.18 9.09
CA PRO A 37 7.63 4.68 8.38
C PRO A 37 8.48 3.75 9.25
N GLY A 38 8.89 2.60 8.69
CA GLY A 38 9.60 1.54 9.40
C GLY A 38 8.73 0.59 10.25
N GLY A 39 7.40 0.73 10.20
CA GLY A 39 6.45 -0.14 10.90
C GLY A 39 6.14 -1.46 10.17
N LEU A 40 6.46 -1.57 8.88
CA LEU A 40 6.39 -2.80 8.10
C LEU A 40 7.73 -3.56 8.16
N PRO A 41 7.69 -4.91 8.19
CA PRO A 41 8.89 -5.71 8.05
C PRO A 41 9.61 -5.41 6.73
N ASN A 42 10.92 -5.21 6.78
CA ASN A 42 11.76 -5.13 5.58
C ASN A 42 12.24 -6.54 5.17
N ASP A 43 11.31 -7.48 5.07
CA ASP A 43 11.55 -8.89 4.73
C ASP A 43 11.16 -9.23 3.28
N GLY A 44 10.88 -8.20 2.48
CA GLY A 44 10.63 -8.32 1.05
C GLY A 44 11.85 -8.87 0.30
N LYS A 45 11.60 -9.65 -0.75
CA LYS A 45 12.66 -10.04 -1.68
C LYS A 45 13.07 -8.82 -2.49
N VAL A 46 14.34 -8.44 -2.40
CA VAL A 46 14.94 -7.48 -3.33
C VAL A 46 15.02 -8.17 -4.69
N ILE A 47 14.25 -7.69 -5.66
CA ILE A 47 14.27 -8.19 -7.04
C ILE A 47 15.09 -7.20 -7.87
N GLU A 48 16.18 -7.68 -8.46
CA GLU A 48 16.99 -6.90 -9.38
C GLU A 48 16.22 -6.67 -10.69
N ASP A 49 16.19 -5.41 -11.17
CA ASP A 49 15.60 -5.08 -12.46
C ASP A 49 16.63 -5.27 -13.58
N LEU A 50 16.52 -6.39 -14.28
CA LEU A 50 17.43 -6.76 -15.39
C LEU A 50 16.97 -6.23 -16.76
N ARG A 51 15.95 -5.36 -16.81
CA ARG A 51 15.46 -4.82 -18.08
C ARG A 51 16.50 -3.86 -18.69
N LYS A 52 16.80 -4.06 -19.97
CA LYS A 52 17.65 -3.13 -20.74
C LYS A 52 16.79 -2.03 -21.32
N TYR A 53 17.01 -0.79 -20.89
CA TYR A 53 16.49 0.39 -21.56
C TYR A 53 17.55 0.83 -22.57
N GLY A 54 17.24 0.65 -23.86
CA GLY A 54 18.04 1.12 -25.00
C GLY A 54 17.50 2.43 -25.54
#